data_AF-A0A0C2CQM9-F1
#
_entry.id   AF-A0A0C2CQM9-F1
#
_cell.length_a   1.000
_cell.length_b   1.000
_cell.length_c   1.000
_cell.angle_alpha   90.00
_cell.angle_beta   90.00
_cell.angle_gamma   90.00
#
_symmetry.space_group_name_H-M   'P 1'
#
loop_
_entity.id
_entity.type
_entity.pdbx_description
1 polymer ?
#
loop_
_entity_poly.entity_id
_entity_poly.type
_entity_poly.pdbx_seq_one_letter_code
_entity_poly.pdbx_strand_id
1 'polypeptide(L)'
;MLSRTAIRCYSKANSNLRAILNKELEGIKAAGTYKNERVIVGPQGVSVKVQGQDMPVINFCANNYLGLSSHPEVIKAGQDALATHGAGLSSVRFICGTQDMHKELESKIAKVIHHGKHLLEYFVVFRPTMYTGCNGGIFGFPSHKYDTTSRDVNDVGVTMTRIIELHGSEDPM
;
A
#
# COMPACT_ATOMS: atom_id res chain seq x y z
N MET A 1 30.80 23.69 -18.36
CA MET A 1 30.53 24.87 -17.52
C MET A 1 29.16 25.42 -17.87
N LEU A 2 28.16 25.29 -16.99
CA LEU A 2 26.85 25.92 -17.22
C LEU A 2 27.01 27.45 -17.18
N SER A 3 26.43 28.14 -18.17
CA SER A 3 26.48 29.60 -18.27
C SER A 3 25.90 30.28 -17.01
N ARG A 4 26.47 31.42 -16.60
CA ARG A 4 26.00 32.22 -15.46
C ARG A 4 24.51 32.58 -15.56
N THR A 5 23.97 32.68 -16.77
CA THR A 5 22.54 32.90 -17.04
C THR A 5 21.67 31.70 -16.67
N ALA A 6 22.13 30.47 -16.94
CA ALA A 6 21.41 29.24 -16.60
C ALA A 6 21.34 29.02 -15.07
N ILE A 7 22.43 29.36 -14.36
CA ILE A 7 22.48 29.31 -12.88
C ILE A 7 21.50 30.33 -12.27
N ARG A 8 21.39 31.53 -12.86
CA ARG A 8 20.45 32.58 -12.40
C ARG A 8 18.98 32.22 -12.65
N CYS A 9 18.66 31.60 -13.78
CA CYS A 9 17.30 31.11 -14.07
C CYS A 9 16.88 29.95 -13.16
N TYR A 10 17.78 29.01 -12.87
CA TYR A 10 17.52 27.93 -11.92
C TYR A 10 17.19 28.46 -10.52
N SER A 11 17.90 29.51 -10.08
CA SER A 11 17.62 30.20 -8.81
C SER A 11 16.23 30.87 -8.78
N LYS A 12 15.83 31.54 -9.87
CA LYS A 12 14.51 32.21 -9.96
C LYS A 12 13.34 31.23 -10.08
N ALA A 13 13.52 30.13 -10.81
CA ALA A 13 12.52 29.07 -10.87
C ALA A 13 12.32 28.41 -9.49
N ASN A 14 13.39 28.16 -8.76
CA ASN A 14 13.33 27.63 -7.39
C ASN A 14 12.66 28.60 -6.41
N SER A 15 12.92 29.90 -6.50
CA SER A 15 12.24 30.88 -5.64
C SER A 15 10.74 30.95 -5.93
N ASN A 16 10.36 30.90 -7.20
CA ASN A 16 8.94 30.90 -7.60
C ASN A 16 8.22 29.63 -7.14
N LEU A 17 8.85 28.46 -7.31
CA LEU A 17 8.31 27.20 -6.82
C LEU A 17 8.10 27.23 -5.30
N ARG A 18 9.10 27.71 -4.54
CA ARG A 18 8.97 27.87 -3.08
C ARG A 18 7.82 28.81 -2.70
N ALA A 19 7.63 29.90 -3.43
CA ALA A 19 6.52 30.83 -3.18
C ALA A 19 5.16 30.15 -3.39
N ILE A 20 5.01 29.37 -4.46
CA ILE A 20 3.79 28.60 -4.74
C ILE A 20 3.55 27.57 -3.64
N LEU A 21 4.57 26.76 -3.31
CA LEU A 21 4.46 25.73 -2.28
C LEU A 21 4.11 26.31 -0.90
N ASN A 22 4.72 27.44 -0.53
CA ASN A 22 4.40 28.10 0.73
C ASN A 22 2.96 28.62 0.75
N LYS A 23 2.48 29.20 -0.36
CA LYS A 23 1.09 29.65 -0.49
C LYS A 23 0.10 28.49 -0.33
N GLU A 24 0.34 27.36 -0.99
CA GLU A 24 -0.51 26.16 -0.85
C GLU A 24 -0.46 25.60 0.58
N LEU A 25 0.73 25.57 1.19
CA LEU A 25 0.90 25.11 2.58
C LEU A 25 0.18 26.01 3.58
N GLU A 26 0.24 27.33 3.40
CA GLU A 26 -0.52 28.29 4.19
C GLU A 26 -2.02 28.11 4.00
N GLY A 27 -2.48 27.85 2.76
CA GLY A 27 -3.87 27.50 2.46
C GLY A 27 -4.34 26.25 3.20
N ILE A 28 -3.55 25.16 3.19
CA ILE A 28 -3.85 23.92 3.91
C ILE A 28 -3.88 24.13 5.43
N LYS A 29 -2.95 24.94 5.97
CA LYS A 29 -2.92 25.30 7.39
C LYS A 29 -4.14 26.13 7.78
N ALA A 30 -4.51 27.13 6.97
CA ALA A 30 -5.68 27.96 7.19
C ALA A 30 -6.98 27.15 7.11
N ALA A 31 -7.04 26.14 6.24
CA ALA A 31 -8.17 25.20 6.14
C ALA A 31 -8.24 24.19 7.30
N GLY A 32 -7.25 24.13 8.19
CA GLY A 32 -7.20 23.17 9.30
C GLY A 32 -6.98 21.71 8.87
N THR A 33 -6.67 21.45 7.60
CA THR A 33 -6.43 20.10 7.05
C THR A 33 -4.95 19.71 7.07
N TYR A 34 -4.09 20.57 7.63
CA TYR A 34 -2.69 20.29 7.85
C TYR A 34 -2.52 19.13 8.84
N LYS A 35 -1.84 18.08 8.41
CA LYS A 35 -1.65 16.85 9.22
C LYS A 35 -0.36 16.96 10.02
N ASN A 36 -0.48 16.87 11.33
CA ASN A 36 0.66 16.68 12.23
C ASN A 36 0.72 15.22 12.65
N GLU A 37 1.87 14.58 12.48
CA GLU A 37 2.06 13.18 12.85
C GLU A 37 2.25 13.05 14.37
N ARG A 38 1.62 12.02 14.95
CA ARG A 38 1.89 11.61 16.33
C ARG A 38 2.87 10.46 16.30
N VAL A 39 3.99 10.60 17.00
CA VAL A 39 5.04 9.58 17.02
C VAL A 39 4.68 8.50 18.05
N ILE A 40 4.37 7.31 17.57
CA ILE A 40 4.16 6.12 18.42
C ILE A 40 5.53 5.47 18.69
N VAL A 41 5.79 5.12 19.94
CA VAL A 41 7.06 4.53 20.40
C VAL A 41 6.79 3.13 20.94
N GLY A 42 7.44 2.12 20.35
CA GLY A 42 7.29 0.72 20.74
C GLY A 42 6.34 -0.07 19.83
N PRO A 43 5.99 -1.31 20.23
CA PRO A 43 5.14 -2.19 19.43
C PRO A 43 3.70 -1.67 19.32
N GLN A 44 3.00 -2.12 18.28
CA GLN A 44 1.59 -1.80 18.08
C GLN A 44 0.71 -2.71 18.95
N GLY A 45 -0.33 -2.16 19.54
CA GLY A 45 -1.25 -2.90 20.40
C GLY A 45 -2.46 -2.08 20.82
N VAL A 46 -3.27 -2.65 21.70
CA VAL A 46 -4.44 -1.96 22.28
C VAL A 46 -3.99 -0.71 23.05
N SER A 47 -2.88 -0.81 23.78
CA SER A 47 -2.26 0.30 24.49
C SER A 47 -0.92 0.65 23.84
N VAL A 48 -0.72 1.91 23.49
CA VAL A 48 0.48 2.41 22.80
C VAL A 48 1.09 3.60 23.56
N LYS A 49 2.42 3.72 23.51
CA LYS A 49 3.12 4.89 24.03
C LYS A 49 3.28 5.92 22.92
N VAL A 50 2.90 7.16 23.20
CA VAL A 50 3.04 8.30 22.27
C VAL A 50 4.12 9.23 22.80
N GLN A 51 5.00 9.71 21.92
CA GLN A 51 6.05 10.65 22.29
C GLN A 51 5.45 11.91 22.92
N GLY A 52 5.98 12.32 24.08
CA GLY A 52 5.51 13.50 24.81
C GLY A 52 4.28 13.24 25.70
N GLN A 53 3.82 11.98 25.83
CA GLN A 53 2.82 11.60 26.82
C GLN A 53 3.43 10.71 27.91
N ASP A 54 3.10 11.01 29.16
CA ASP A 54 3.65 10.28 30.33
C ASP A 54 2.99 8.91 30.51
N MET A 55 1.70 8.80 30.17
CA MET A 55 0.94 7.57 30.29
C MET A 55 0.63 6.98 28.91
N PRO A 56 0.56 5.64 28.80
CA PRO A 56 0.17 4.98 27.57
C PRO A 56 -1.33 5.24 27.27
N VAL A 57 -1.67 5.33 25.99
CA VAL A 57 -3.04 5.60 25.52
C VAL A 57 -3.62 4.41 24.79
N ILE A 58 -4.94 4.30 24.79
CA ILE A 58 -5.65 3.24 24.07
C ILE A 58 -5.81 3.65 22.60
N ASN A 59 -5.42 2.78 21.68
CA ASN A 59 -5.44 3.05 20.24
C ASN A 59 -6.71 2.49 19.58
N PHE A 60 -7.66 3.39 19.27
CA PHE A 60 -8.89 3.05 18.55
C PHE A 60 -8.83 3.33 17.04
N CYS A 61 -7.70 3.82 16.53
CA CYS A 61 -7.55 4.21 15.12
C CYS A 61 -6.56 3.34 14.33
N ALA A 62 -6.14 2.20 14.88
CA ALA A 62 -5.27 1.26 14.18
C ALA A 62 -6.07 0.31 13.27
N ASN A 63 -5.56 0.06 12.07
CA ASN A 63 -6.06 -0.99 11.17
C ASN A 63 -5.57 -2.40 11.57
N ASN A 64 -5.22 -2.60 12.84
CA ASN A 64 -4.74 -3.87 13.40
C ASN A 64 -5.89 -4.66 14.02
N TYR A 65 -6.89 -5.01 13.20
CA TYR A 65 -8.18 -5.53 13.66
C TYR A 65 -8.08 -6.81 14.52
N LEU A 66 -7.17 -7.71 14.16
CA LEU A 66 -6.96 -8.99 14.86
C LEU A 66 -5.80 -8.94 15.86
N GLY A 67 -5.14 -7.80 16.03
CA GLY A 67 -3.97 -7.69 16.91
C GLY A 67 -2.69 -8.36 16.40
N LEU A 68 -2.67 -8.85 15.15
CA LEU A 68 -1.58 -9.68 14.63
C LEU A 68 -0.27 -8.93 14.37
N SER A 69 -0.30 -7.59 14.26
CA SER A 69 0.90 -6.79 13.96
C SER A 69 2.04 -6.91 14.98
N SER A 70 1.75 -7.36 16.21
CA SER A 70 2.77 -7.60 17.23
C SER A 70 2.55 -8.94 17.95
N HIS A 71 1.93 -9.90 17.25
CA HIS A 71 1.73 -11.24 17.79
C HIS A 71 3.08 -11.99 17.88
N PRO A 72 3.40 -12.67 19.00
CA PRO A 72 4.70 -13.31 19.20
C PRO A 72 5.09 -14.29 18.09
N GLU A 73 4.14 -15.08 17.58
CA GLU A 73 4.41 -16.04 16.49
C GLU A 73 4.75 -15.34 15.17
N VAL A 74 4.11 -14.19 14.87
CA VAL A 74 4.37 -13.40 13.67
C VAL A 74 5.76 -12.76 13.76
N ILE A 75 6.10 -12.22 14.92
CA ILE A 75 7.42 -11.64 15.19
C ILE A 75 8.50 -12.71 15.02
N LYS A 76 8.30 -13.90 15.60
CA LYS A 76 9.25 -15.01 15.51
C LYS A 76 9.42 -15.47 14.05
N ALA A 77 8.33 -15.69 13.33
CA ALA A 77 8.39 -16.07 11.92
C ALA A 77 9.12 -15.01 11.07
N GLY A 78 8.94 -13.72 11.37
CA GLY A 78 9.67 -12.63 10.73
C GLY A 78 11.18 -12.65 11.04
N GLN A 79 11.56 -12.90 12.30
CA GLN A 79 12.96 -13.04 12.70
C GLN A 79 13.63 -14.24 12.00
N ASP A 80 12.95 -15.39 11.97
CA ASP A 80 13.44 -16.61 11.33
C ASP A 80 13.61 -16.39 9.82
N ALA A 81 12.66 -15.71 9.17
CA ALA A 81 12.74 -15.35 7.75
C ALA A 81 13.93 -14.42 7.48
N LEU A 82 14.16 -13.40 8.32
CA LEU A 82 15.32 -12.51 8.19
C LEU A 82 16.65 -13.26 8.33
N ALA A 83 16.72 -14.21 9.27
CA ALA A 83 17.92 -15.02 9.50
C ALA A 83 18.23 -15.96 8.34
N THR A 84 17.21 -16.53 7.71
CA THR A 84 17.35 -17.56 6.65
C THR A 84 17.40 -16.99 5.23
N HIS A 85 16.68 -15.89 4.97
CA HIS A 85 16.48 -15.33 3.62
C HIS A 85 17.07 -13.93 3.42
N GLY A 86 17.57 -13.31 4.49
CA GLY A 86 18.09 -11.95 4.47
C GLY A 86 16.99 -10.88 4.39
N ALA A 87 17.41 -9.61 4.45
CA ALA A 87 16.49 -8.48 4.51
C ALA A 87 16.03 -7.92 3.14
N GLY A 88 16.70 -8.31 2.05
CA GLY A 88 16.46 -7.71 0.74
C GLY A 88 16.80 -8.64 -0.42
N LEU A 89 16.05 -8.47 -1.51
CA LEU A 89 16.11 -9.31 -2.72
C LEU A 89 16.96 -8.71 -3.84
N SER A 90 17.29 -7.42 -3.74
CA SER A 90 18.14 -6.66 -4.67
C SER A 90 17.74 -6.72 -6.15
N SER A 91 16.53 -7.19 -6.47
CA SER A 91 16.07 -7.40 -7.83
C SER A 91 14.55 -7.58 -7.90
N VAL A 92 14.00 -7.52 -9.11
CA VAL A 92 12.60 -7.77 -9.40
C VAL A 92 12.32 -9.28 -9.50
N ARG A 93 11.04 -9.67 -9.37
CA ARG A 93 10.58 -11.05 -9.32
C ARG A 93 11.11 -11.93 -10.47
N PHE A 94 11.10 -11.42 -11.71
CA PHE A 94 11.47 -12.21 -12.89
C PHE A 94 12.98 -12.45 -13.06
N ILE A 95 13.84 -11.58 -12.50
CA ILE A 95 15.29 -11.70 -12.69
C ILE A 95 15.89 -12.62 -11.63
N CYS A 96 15.89 -12.17 -10.36
CA CYS A 96 16.39 -12.96 -9.23
C CYS A 96 15.73 -12.58 -7.89
N GLY A 97 14.58 -11.88 -7.93
CA GLY A 97 13.88 -11.42 -6.75
C GLY A 97 12.77 -12.35 -6.24
N THR A 98 12.69 -13.61 -6.67
CA THR A 98 11.66 -14.56 -6.20
C THR A 98 12.29 -15.61 -5.29
N GLN A 99 11.93 -15.57 -4.01
CA GLN A 99 12.20 -16.63 -3.02
C GLN A 99 11.03 -17.62 -2.92
N ASP A 100 11.29 -18.81 -2.40
CA ASP A 100 10.32 -19.86 -2.05
C ASP A 100 9.15 -19.33 -1.19
N MET A 101 9.43 -18.48 -0.20
CA MET A 101 8.44 -17.85 0.66
C MET A 101 7.35 -17.09 -0.11
N HIS A 102 7.70 -16.48 -1.26
CA HIS A 102 6.72 -15.79 -2.10
C HIS A 102 5.70 -16.78 -2.67
N LYS A 103 6.16 -17.95 -3.14
CA LYS A 103 5.32 -18.98 -3.73
C LYS A 103 4.48 -19.69 -2.69
N GLU A 104 5.02 -19.95 -1.52
CA GLU A 104 4.26 -20.50 -0.40
C GLU A 104 3.12 -19.56 0.01
N LEU A 105 3.41 -18.26 0.12
CA LEU A 105 2.41 -17.26 0.51
C LEU A 105 1.33 -17.06 -0.57
N GLU A 106 1.71 -16.98 -1.85
CA GLU A 106 0.76 -16.97 -2.99
C GLU A 106 -0.19 -18.19 -2.91
N SER A 107 0.34 -19.38 -2.65
CA SER A 107 -0.45 -20.61 -2.52
C SER A 107 -1.40 -20.58 -1.32
N LYS A 108 -0.92 -20.14 -0.15
CA LYS A 108 -1.75 -20.05 1.08
C LYS A 108 -2.90 -19.06 0.91
N ILE A 109 -2.63 -17.90 0.34
CA ILE A 109 -3.65 -16.88 0.09
C ILE A 109 -4.70 -17.39 -0.91
N ALA A 110 -4.26 -18.00 -2.01
CA ALA A 110 -5.17 -18.57 -2.99
C ALA A 110 -6.10 -19.61 -2.36
N LYS A 111 -5.59 -20.47 -1.46
CA LYS A 111 -6.41 -21.45 -0.72
C LYS A 111 -7.46 -20.79 0.18
N VAL A 112 -7.10 -19.72 0.89
CA VAL A 112 -8.01 -19.01 1.80
C VAL A 112 -9.12 -18.28 1.03
N ILE A 113 -8.77 -17.62 -0.08
CA ILE A 113 -9.72 -16.79 -0.85
C ILE A 113 -10.60 -17.64 -1.77
N HIS A 114 -10.05 -18.67 -2.43
CA HIS A 114 -10.76 -19.44 -3.47
C HIS A 114 -11.46 -20.71 -2.95
N HIS A 115 -11.58 -20.90 -1.63
CA HIS A 115 -12.29 -22.02 -1.01
C HIS A 115 -11.96 -23.40 -1.64
N GLY A 116 -10.69 -23.64 -1.98
CA GLY A 116 -10.23 -24.93 -2.51
C GLY A 116 -10.50 -25.21 -3.99
N LYS A 117 -10.97 -24.25 -4.80
CA LYS A 117 -11.01 -24.45 -6.26
C LYS A 117 -9.63 -24.20 -6.90
N HIS A 118 -9.12 -25.21 -7.59
CA HIS A 118 -7.84 -25.27 -8.30
C HIS A 118 -7.76 -24.29 -9.49
N LEU A 119 -7.75 -22.99 -9.23
CA LEU A 119 -7.27 -21.99 -10.19
C LEU A 119 -5.97 -21.40 -9.64
N LEU A 120 -4.91 -22.22 -9.68
CA LEU A 120 -3.55 -21.85 -9.27
C LEU A 120 -2.77 -21.13 -10.36
N GLU A 121 -3.39 -20.90 -11.52
CA GLU A 121 -2.81 -20.08 -12.58
C GLU A 121 -3.27 -18.64 -12.36
N TYR A 122 -2.31 -17.81 -11.94
CA TYR A 122 -2.38 -16.35 -11.89
C TYR A 122 -2.96 -15.68 -10.62
N PHE A 123 -2.63 -16.15 -9.42
CA PHE A 123 -2.54 -15.22 -8.29
C PHE A 123 -1.19 -14.48 -8.33
N VAL A 124 -1.03 -13.55 -9.27
CA VAL A 124 0.19 -12.74 -9.43
C VAL A 124 -0.07 -11.34 -8.87
N VAL A 125 -0.10 -11.15 -7.55
CA VAL A 125 0.02 -9.78 -7.02
C VAL A 125 0.62 -9.72 -5.61
N PHE A 126 1.84 -10.25 -5.40
CA PHE A 126 2.70 -9.64 -4.39
C PHE A 126 3.32 -8.38 -4.97
N ARG A 127 2.58 -7.29 -4.80
CA ARG A 127 3.10 -5.94 -4.97
C ARG A 127 3.35 -5.33 -3.59
N PRO A 128 4.29 -4.38 -3.48
CA PRO A 128 4.73 -3.86 -2.18
C PRO A 128 3.61 -3.22 -1.35
N THR A 129 2.54 -2.71 -1.97
CA THR A 129 1.36 -2.18 -1.27
C THR A 129 0.07 -2.47 -2.05
N MET A 130 -1.07 -2.49 -1.37
CA MET A 130 -2.38 -2.62 -2.02
C MET A 130 -2.71 -1.42 -2.91
N TYR A 131 -2.48 -0.20 -2.43
CA TYR A 131 -2.89 1.02 -3.16
C TYR A 131 -1.97 1.32 -4.36
N THR A 132 -0.69 1.57 -4.11
CA THR A 132 0.26 1.95 -5.18
C THR A 132 0.72 0.76 -6.00
N GLY A 133 0.75 -0.42 -5.38
CA GLY A 133 1.08 -1.66 -6.05
C GLY A 133 -0.12 -2.24 -6.78
N CYS A 134 -1.03 -2.88 -6.05
CA CYS A 134 -2.10 -3.69 -6.63
C CYS A 134 -3.09 -2.84 -7.45
N ASN A 135 -3.81 -1.93 -6.80
CA ASN A 135 -4.88 -1.15 -7.43
C ASN A 135 -4.36 -0.30 -8.60
N GLY A 136 -3.31 0.49 -8.37
CA GLY A 136 -2.70 1.30 -9.43
C GLY A 136 -2.19 0.47 -10.61
N GLY A 137 -1.75 -0.76 -10.36
CA GLY A 137 -1.29 -1.69 -11.38
C GLY A 137 -2.36 -2.45 -12.12
N ILE A 138 -3.57 -2.57 -11.57
CA ILE A 138 -4.69 -3.26 -12.21
C ILE A 138 -5.50 -2.25 -13.01
N PHE A 139 -5.83 -1.10 -12.42
CA PHE A 139 -6.66 -0.06 -13.04
C PHE A 139 -5.87 0.94 -13.89
N GLY A 140 -4.54 1.00 -13.75
CA GLY A 140 -3.68 1.85 -14.58
C GLY A 140 -3.41 1.27 -15.97
N PHE A 141 -3.73 -0.01 -16.22
CA PHE A 141 -3.75 -0.54 -17.58
C PHE A 141 -5.03 -0.07 -18.27
N PRO A 142 -4.95 0.41 -19.53
CA PRO A 142 -6.15 0.77 -20.28
C PRO A 142 -7.03 -0.48 -20.42
N SER A 143 -8.13 -0.53 -19.69
CA SER A 143 -9.21 -1.49 -19.95
C SER A 143 -9.89 -1.06 -21.24
N HIS A 144 -9.37 -1.52 -22.38
CA HIS A 144 -10.06 -1.37 -23.65
C HIS A 144 -11.37 -2.18 -23.57
N LYS A 145 -12.47 -1.46 -23.38
CA LYS A 145 -13.87 -1.92 -23.45
C LYS A 145 -14.42 -2.68 -22.23
N TYR A 146 -14.51 -2.07 -21.05
CA TYR A 146 -15.61 -2.42 -20.11
C TYR A 146 -15.97 -1.19 -19.25
N ASP A 147 -17.26 -0.91 -19.17
CA ASP A 147 -17.89 0.22 -18.48
C ASP A 147 -17.66 0.10 -16.96
N THR A 148 -16.80 0.94 -16.40
CA THR A 148 -16.53 0.95 -14.96
C THR A 148 -17.57 1.81 -14.26
N THR A 149 -18.65 1.20 -13.79
CA THR A 149 -19.57 1.85 -12.84
C THR A 149 -18.88 2.01 -11.49
N SER A 150 -18.33 3.20 -11.24
CA SER A 150 -17.97 3.63 -9.89
C SER A 150 -19.25 3.67 -9.06
N ARG A 151 -19.43 2.75 -8.11
CA ARG A 151 -20.36 3.01 -7.00
C ARG A 151 -19.75 4.16 -6.20
N ASP A 152 -20.56 5.16 -5.86
CA ASP A 152 -20.20 6.31 -5.03
C ASP A 152 -19.80 5.86 -3.61
N VAL A 153 -18.63 5.25 -3.50
CA VAL A 153 -17.94 5.00 -2.23
C VAL A 153 -16.64 5.77 -2.34
N ASN A 154 -16.60 6.93 -1.68
CA ASN A 154 -15.42 7.78 -1.54
C ASN A 154 -14.33 7.14 -0.64
N ASP A 155 -14.17 5.82 -0.73
CA ASP A 155 -13.02 5.16 -0.14
C ASP A 155 -11.89 5.26 -1.15
N VAL A 156 -10.78 5.88 -0.75
CA VAL A 156 -9.58 6.02 -1.58
C VAL A 156 -8.98 4.65 -1.94
N GLY A 157 -9.59 3.54 -1.49
CA GLY A 157 -9.13 2.16 -1.66
C GLY A 157 -10.04 1.16 -2.39
N VAL A 158 -11.26 1.49 -2.87
CA VAL A 158 -12.16 0.46 -3.44
C VAL A 158 -12.64 0.78 -4.86
N THR A 159 -12.13 0.01 -5.83
CA THR A 159 -12.92 -0.47 -6.97
C THR A 159 -12.91 -2.00 -6.91
N MET A 160 -13.81 -2.60 -6.15
CA MET A 160 -14.04 -4.04 -6.20
C MET A 160 -15.49 -4.35 -5.84
N THR A 161 -16.36 -4.43 -6.84
CA THR A 161 -17.52 -5.33 -6.81
C THR A 161 -17.90 -5.71 -8.24
N ARG A 162 -18.03 -7.03 -8.49
CA ARG A 162 -18.41 -7.75 -9.72
C ARG A 162 -17.35 -7.92 -10.83
N ILE A 163 -16.46 -8.90 -10.62
CA ILE A 163 -15.90 -9.74 -11.71
C ILE A 163 -16.06 -11.21 -11.30
N ILE A 164 -17.27 -11.63 -10.91
CA ILE A 164 -17.59 -13.06 -10.67
C ILE A 164 -18.99 -13.45 -11.22
N GLU A 165 -19.85 -12.50 -11.62
CA GLU A 165 -21.24 -12.83 -12.02
C GLU A 165 -21.53 -12.86 -13.54
N LEU A 166 -20.53 -12.91 -14.42
CA LEU A 166 -20.79 -12.91 -15.88
C LEU A 166 -20.29 -14.14 -16.64
N HIS A 167 -20.00 -15.28 -15.99
CA HIS A 167 -19.70 -16.54 -16.68
C HIS A 167 -20.58 -17.71 -16.20
N GLY A 168 -21.85 -17.44 -15.93
CA GLY A 168 -22.80 -18.48 -15.57
C GLY A 168 -24.23 -18.08 -15.88
N SER A 169 -24.61 -18.09 -17.16
CA SER A 169 -25.96 -18.43 -17.65
C SER A 169 -26.16 -17.96 -19.09
N GLU A 170 -25.59 -18.64 -20.08
CA GLU A 170 -26.20 -18.71 -21.42
C GLU A 170 -25.98 -20.12 -21.96
N ASP A 171 -26.81 -21.03 -21.49
CA ASP A 171 -27.17 -22.23 -22.24
C ASP A 171 -28.70 -22.21 -22.32
N PRO A 172 -29.28 -21.97 -23.50
CA PRO A 172 -30.62 -22.48 -23.77
C PRO A 172 -30.73 -23.18 -25.14
N MET A 173 -31.04 -24.47 -25.05
CA MET A 173 -31.63 -25.40 -26.05
C MET A 173 -30.76 -25.89 -27.21
#